data_AF-A0A8S3HUR5-F1
#
_entry.id   AF-A0A8S3HUR5-F1
#
_cell.length_a   1.000
_cell.length_b   1.000
_cell.length_c   1.000
_cell.angle_alpha   90.00
_cell.angle_beta   90.00
_cell.angle_gamma   90.00
#
_symmetry.space_group_name_H-M   'P 1'
#
loop_
_entity.id
_entity.type
_entity.pdbx_description
1 polymer ?
#
loop_
_entity_poly.entity_id
_entity_poly.type
_entity_poly.pdbx_seq_one_letter_code
_entity_poly.pdbx_strand_id
1 'polypeptide(L)'
;PDSRQIQFNSERFVPGHYRIYNYHQSHVKSSSFETIASPYEYVTVGEWKIDRNQNGKLNLAIDSIVWPGTNTNDVSPLFKTIPISRCSEPCRVGEVHQFQGDSCCWVCTPCNETSIVTGSAKQERCEPCSLGYWPTQNRTLCYKVKETSVELLSVIALVPISLSIIGNILTLYVVILFYQKRQTPIVKASGTELCFIMLGGIHLCYLMTFPIIMRPHIVTCIIQRLGIGLAFSMMYAALLTKTNRIARIFESTKKQSRLRQQYISPRSQVAICSCLIMVQLFLSLLWLAYEHPYVDMIAYERLVMLKCHTNKYSFLFSLSYNALL
;
A
#
# COMPACT_ATOMS: atom_id res chain seq x y z
N PRO A 1 -72.26 -36.11 5.93
CA PRO A 1 -72.54 -34.95 6.81
C PRO A 1 -71.37 -34.76 7.79
N ASP A 2 -70.35 -34.03 7.36
CA ASP A 2 -69.11 -33.81 8.11
C ASP A 2 -69.31 -32.59 9.02
N SER A 3 -69.76 -32.83 10.26
CA SER A 3 -70.15 -31.79 11.21
C SER A 3 -68.92 -31.12 11.81
N ARG A 4 -68.43 -30.06 11.16
CA ARG A 4 -67.34 -29.23 11.70
C ARG A 4 -67.88 -28.32 12.81
N GLN A 5 -67.29 -28.37 14.00
CA GLN A 5 -67.55 -27.38 15.06
C GLN A 5 -67.04 -26.01 14.60
N ILE A 6 -67.95 -25.04 14.45
CA ILE A 6 -67.61 -23.66 14.10
C ILE A 6 -67.30 -22.93 15.41
N GLN A 7 -66.06 -22.46 15.54
CA GLN A 7 -65.62 -21.62 16.65
C GLN A 7 -65.22 -20.25 16.13
N PHE A 8 -65.66 -19.21 16.82
CA PHE A 8 -65.34 -17.82 16.49
C PHE A 8 -64.17 -17.34 17.35
N ASN A 9 -63.24 -16.61 16.76
CA ASN A 9 -62.20 -15.91 17.52
C ASN A 9 -62.78 -14.67 18.22
N SER A 10 -61.94 -13.96 18.99
CA SER A 10 -62.30 -12.72 19.71
C SER A 10 -62.83 -11.60 18.80
N GLU A 11 -62.51 -11.65 17.51
CA GLU A 11 -62.94 -10.70 16.47
C GLU A 11 -64.17 -11.19 15.68
N ARG A 12 -64.78 -12.30 16.11
CA ARG A 12 -65.93 -12.97 15.46
C ARG A 12 -65.67 -13.54 14.07
N PHE A 13 -64.42 -13.85 13.75
CA PHE A 13 -64.04 -14.59 12.54
C PHE A 13 -63.90 -16.08 12.83
N VAL A 14 -64.30 -16.90 11.84
CA VAL A 14 -64.06 -18.34 11.86
C VAL A 14 -62.65 -18.60 11.30
N PRO A 15 -61.80 -19.38 11.99
CA PRO A 15 -60.49 -19.77 11.47
C PRO A 15 -60.60 -20.39 10.07
N GLY A 16 -59.86 -19.83 9.11
CA GLY A 16 -59.89 -20.27 7.72
C GLY A 16 -59.35 -21.68 7.54
N HIS A 17 -60.00 -22.45 6.68
CA HIS A 17 -59.50 -23.72 6.18
C HIS A 17 -59.61 -23.71 4.66
N TYR A 18 -58.47 -23.70 3.98
CA TYR A 18 -58.38 -23.66 2.53
C TYR A 18 -57.78 -24.96 2.00
N ARG A 19 -58.29 -25.45 0.87
CA ARG A 19 -57.65 -26.50 0.07
C ARG A 19 -56.90 -25.84 -1.08
N ILE A 20 -55.72 -26.36 -1.38
CA ILE A 20 -54.84 -25.87 -2.43
C ILE A 20 -54.92 -26.85 -3.58
N TYR A 21 -55.17 -26.33 -4.78
CA TYR A 21 -55.31 -27.11 -6.00
C TYR A 21 -54.19 -26.74 -6.99
N ASN A 22 -53.75 -27.73 -7.76
CA ASN A 22 -52.88 -27.54 -8.92
C ASN A 22 -53.66 -27.90 -10.18
N TYR A 23 -53.61 -27.04 -11.20
CA TYR A 23 -54.27 -27.28 -12.48
C TYR A 23 -53.26 -27.86 -13.46
N HIS A 24 -53.37 -29.14 -13.78
CA HIS A 24 -52.45 -29.83 -14.69
C HIS A 24 -53.12 -30.97 -15.43
N GLN A 25 -52.41 -31.48 -16.45
CA GLN A 25 -52.90 -32.59 -17.25
C GLN A 25 -52.95 -33.89 -16.42
N SER A 26 -54.05 -34.62 -16.54
CA SER A 26 -54.25 -35.89 -15.85
C SER A 26 -53.49 -37.01 -16.54
N HIS A 27 -52.66 -37.75 -15.80
CA HIS A 27 -51.93 -38.93 -16.30
C HIS A 27 -52.81 -40.19 -16.26
N VAL A 28 -54.00 -40.14 -16.88
CA VAL A 28 -54.76 -41.38 -17.11
C VAL A 28 -54.12 -42.10 -18.29
N LYS A 29 -53.37 -43.19 -18.04
CA LYS A 29 -52.93 -44.10 -19.10
C LYS A 29 -54.16 -44.81 -19.67
N SER A 30 -54.80 -44.22 -20.68
CA SER A 30 -55.85 -44.92 -21.43
C SER A 30 -55.20 -46.01 -22.28
N SER A 31 -55.43 -47.26 -21.92
CA SER A 31 -55.09 -48.43 -22.72
C SER A 31 -56.13 -48.60 -23.84
N SER A 32 -56.14 -47.68 -24.80
CA SER A 32 -56.81 -47.87 -26.08
C SER A 32 -56.29 -46.84 -27.08
N PHE A 33 -55.99 -47.34 -28.27
CA PHE A 33 -55.55 -46.63 -29.46
C PHE A 33 -56.58 -45.54 -29.85
N GLU A 34 -56.46 -44.35 -29.27
CA GLU A 34 -57.13 -43.13 -29.71
C GLU A 34 -56.38 -41.93 -29.11
N THR A 35 -55.87 -41.06 -29.97
CA THR A 35 -55.04 -39.90 -29.65
C THR A 35 -55.88 -38.76 -29.05
N ILE A 36 -56.53 -39.02 -27.91
CA ILE A 36 -57.30 -38.00 -27.17
C ILE A 36 -56.34 -37.34 -26.18
N ALA A 37 -56.06 -36.05 -26.38
CA ALA A 37 -55.28 -35.26 -25.45
C ALA A 37 -55.84 -35.42 -24.03
N SER A 38 -55.02 -35.86 -23.06
CA SER A 38 -55.49 -36.09 -21.69
C SER A 38 -56.09 -34.80 -21.11
N PRO A 39 -57.22 -34.87 -20.39
CA PRO A 39 -57.91 -33.68 -19.89
C PRO A 39 -57.09 -32.99 -18.79
N TYR A 40 -57.26 -31.68 -18.68
CA TYR A 40 -56.73 -30.89 -17.57
C TYR A 40 -57.73 -30.87 -16.41
N GLU A 41 -57.26 -31.05 -15.19
CA GLU A 41 -58.09 -31.08 -14.00
C GLU A 41 -57.45 -30.37 -12.81
N TYR A 42 -58.28 -29.97 -11.84
CA TYR A 42 -57.83 -29.42 -10.57
C TYR A 42 -57.57 -30.56 -9.58
N VAL A 43 -56.30 -30.88 -9.34
CA VAL A 43 -55.89 -31.88 -8.36
C VAL A 43 -55.61 -31.21 -7.02
N THR A 44 -56.11 -31.77 -5.92
CA THR A 44 -55.82 -31.24 -4.58
C THR A 44 -54.38 -31.59 -4.20
N VAL A 45 -53.55 -30.58 -3.93
CA VAL A 45 -52.11 -30.73 -3.62
C VAL A 45 -51.75 -30.30 -2.21
N GLY A 46 -52.69 -29.73 -1.46
CA GLY A 46 -52.43 -29.34 -0.07
C GLY A 46 -53.63 -28.75 0.65
N GLU A 47 -53.41 -28.42 1.91
CA GLU A 47 -54.38 -27.76 2.79
C GLU A 47 -53.67 -26.72 3.66
N TRP A 48 -54.36 -25.63 3.94
CA TRP A 48 -53.95 -24.62 4.90
C TRP A 48 -55.01 -24.50 5.99
N LYS A 49 -54.59 -24.70 7.24
CA LYS A 49 -55.47 -24.69 8.41
C LYS A 49 -54.92 -23.71 9.43
N ILE A 50 -55.78 -22.85 9.97
CA ILE A 50 -55.45 -22.04 11.14
C ILE A 50 -55.77 -22.85 12.39
N ASP A 51 -54.76 -23.08 13.24
CA ASP A 51 -54.94 -23.72 14.54
C ASP A 51 -55.57 -22.77 15.57
N ARG A 52 -56.01 -23.29 16.72
CA ARG A 52 -56.64 -22.54 17.82
C ARG A 52 -55.80 -21.37 18.33
N ASN A 53 -54.47 -21.46 18.20
CA ASN A 53 -53.53 -20.41 18.59
C ASN A 53 -53.27 -19.37 17.48
N GLN A 54 -54.11 -19.30 16.45
CA GLN A 54 -53.96 -18.44 15.27
C GLN A 54 -52.71 -18.71 14.42
N ASN A 55 -52.07 -19.87 14.62
CA ASN A 55 -50.93 -20.28 13.80
C ASN A 55 -51.44 -20.97 12.53
N GLY A 56 -51.11 -20.40 11.37
CA GLY A 56 -51.39 -21.02 10.08
C GLY A 56 -50.44 -22.20 9.83
N LYS A 57 -50.98 -23.40 9.66
CA LYS A 57 -50.24 -24.59 9.25
C LYS A 57 -50.51 -24.88 7.78
N LEU A 58 -49.46 -24.78 6.96
CA LEU A 58 -49.47 -25.17 5.56
C LEU A 58 -49.00 -26.62 5.43
N ASN A 59 -49.83 -27.49 4.88
CA ASN A 59 -49.47 -28.85 4.51
C ASN A 59 -49.57 -29.00 2.99
N LEU A 60 -48.44 -29.16 2.32
CA LEU A 60 -48.35 -29.21 0.87
C LEU A 60 -47.63 -30.49 0.45
N ALA A 61 -48.29 -31.29 -0.38
CA ALA A 61 -47.68 -32.47 -0.98
C ALA A 61 -46.86 -32.03 -2.20
N ILE A 62 -45.62 -31.62 -1.97
CA ILE A 62 -44.70 -31.11 -3.01
C ILE A 62 -44.57 -32.09 -4.18
N ASP A 63 -44.53 -33.39 -3.89
CA ASP A 63 -44.41 -34.44 -4.90
C ASP A 63 -45.63 -34.55 -5.82
N SER A 64 -46.80 -34.10 -5.37
CA SER A 64 -48.04 -34.08 -6.16
C SER A 64 -48.15 -32.87 -7.10
N ILE A 65 -47.31 -31.85 -6.91
CA ILE A 65 -47.29 -30.68 -7.78
C ILE A 65 -46.54 -31.03 -9.07
N VAL A 66 -47.14 -30.62 -10.18
CA VAL A 66 -46.60 -30.77 -11.53
C VAL A 66 -46.28 -29.38 -12.07
N TRP A 67 -45.03 -29.21 -12.50
CA TRP A 67 -44.55 -27.97 -13.08
C TRP A 67 -44.40 -28.10 -14.60
N PRO A 68 -44.67 -27.04 -15.38
CA PRO A 68 -44.46 -27.03 -16.82
C PRO A 68 -42.98 -27.32 -17.16
N GLY A 69 -42.72 -28.16 -18.17
CA GLY A 69 -41.36 -28.47 -18.65
C GLY A 69 -40.68 -29.70 -18.03
N THR A 70 -41.38 -30.48 -17.21
CA THR A 70 -40.88 -31.77 -16.69
C THR A 70 -41.01 -32.88 -17.74
N ASN A 71 -40.05 -32.98 -18.66
CA ASN A 71 -40.01 -34.07 -19.64
C ASN A 71 -39.60 -35.38 -18.94
N THR A 72 -40.41 -36.43 -19.07
CA THR A 72 -40.25 -37.72 -18.37
C THR A 72 -39.05 -38.57 -18.83
N ASN A 73 -38.19 -38.05 -19.71
CA ASN A 73 -37.13 -38.82 -20.36
C ASN A 73 -35.71 -38.42 -19.89
N ASP A 74 -35.56 -37.41 -19.04
CA ASP A 74 -34.26 -37.04 -18.49
C ASP A 74 -33.97 -37.79 -17.18
N VAL A 75 -33.03 -38.73 -17.26
CA VAL A 75 -32.55 -39.54 -16.14
C VAL A 75 -31.54 -38.72 -15.34
N SER A 76 -32.02 -37.82 -14.49
CA SER A 76 -31.22 -37.29 -13.39
C SER A 76 -32.11 -37.08 -12.16
N PRO A 77 -31.88 -37.81 -11.06
CA PRO A 77 -32.77 -37.85 -9.91
C PRO A 77 -32.44 -36.72 -8.92
N LEU A 78 -32.44 -35.47 -9.36
CA LEU A 78 -32.19 -34.34 -8.47
C LEU A 78 -33.16 -33.20 -8.80
N PHE A 79 -34.30 -33.22 -8.10
CA PHE A 79 -35.35 -32.20 -8.04
C PHE A 79 -36.18 -32.00 -9.33
N LYS A 80 -37.47 -32.39 -9.27
CA LYS A 80 -38.54 -31.66 -9.99
C LYS A 80 -38.26 -30.16 -9.82
N THR A 81 -37.86 -29.46 -10.87
CA THR A 81 -37.38 -28.06 -10.77
C THR A 81 -38.54 -27.14 -10.40
N ILE A 82 -38.76 -26.91 -9.11
CA ILE A 82 -39.70 -25.89 -8.62
C ILE A 82 -39.20 -24.55 -9.18
N PRO A 83 -40.03 -23.82 -9.94
CA PRO A 83 -39.61 -22.54 -10.49
C PRO A 83 -39.37 -21.56 -9.34
N ILE A 84 -38.20 -20.93 -9.36
CA ILE A 84 -37.81 -19.92 -8.39
C ILE A 84 -38.12 -18.56 -9.00
N SER A 85 -39.06 -17.82 -8.42
CA SER A 85 -39.36 -16.43 -8.84
C SER A 85 -38.34 -15.48 -8.20
N ARG A 86 -37.24 -15.22 -8.89
CA ARG A 86 -36.23 -14.22 -8.49
C ARG A 86 -35.98 -13.25 -9.64
N CYS A 87 -35.80 -11.99 -9.30
CA CYS A 87 -35.48 -10.94 -10.27
C CYS A 87 -34.00 -10.96 -10.65
N SER A 88 -33.14 -11.20 -9.67
CA SER A 88 -31.68 -11.15 -9.81
C SER A 88 -31.04 -12.38 -9.17
N GLU A 89 -29.96 -12.84 -9.79
CA GLU A 89 -29.13 -13.92 -9.25
C GLU A 89 -28.24 -13.42 -8.10
N PRO A 90 -27.84 -14.30 -7.17
CA PRO A 90 -26.86 -13.97 -6.14
C PRO A 90 -25.54 -13.48 -6.75
N CYS A 91 -25.00 -12.38 -6.23
CA CYS A 91 -23.74 -11.83 -6.73
C CYS A 91 -22.54 -12.73 -6.43
N ARG A 92 -21.51 -12.63 -7.28
CA ARG A 92 -20.27 -13.39 -7.10
C ARG A 92 -19.42 -12.75 -6.02
N VAL A 93 -18.46 -13.53 -5.53
CA VAL A 93 -17.48 -13.06 -4.53
C VAL A 93 -16.70 -11.87 -5.10
N GLY A 94 -16.74 -10.73 -4.40
CA GLY A 94 -16.09 -9.48 -4.83
C GLY A 94 -16.98 -8.48 -5.58
N GLU A 95 -18.27 -8.78 -5.69
CA GLU A 95 -19.33 -7.89 -6.21
C GLU A 95 -20.28 -7.48 -5.08
N VAL A 96 -20.94 -6.33 -5.23
CA VAL A 96 -21.94 -5.82 -4.29
C VAL A 96 -23.30 -5.67 -4.97
N HIS A 97 -24.35 -5.85 -4.17
CA HIS A 97 -25.74 -5.66 -4.61
C HIS A 97 -26.07 -4.17 -4.75
N GLN A 98 -26.46 -3.75 -5.95
CA GLN A 98 -26.95 -2.40 -6.22
C GLN A 98 -28.43 -2.45 -6.62
N PHE A 99 -29.30 -2.02 -5.72
CA PHE A 99 -30.76 -2.05 -5.93
C PHE A 99 -31.21 -1.08 -7.03
N GLN A 100 -32.05 -1.55 -7.94
CA GLN A 100 -32.62 -0.75 -9.03
C GLN A 100 -34.04 -0.26 -8.67
N GLY A 101 -34.14 0.58 -7.63
CA GLY A 101 -35.42 1.15 -7.18
C GLY A 101 -36.31 0.17 -6.39
N ASP A 102 -36.48 -1.07 -6.87
CA ASP A 102 -37.21 -2.14 -6.18
C ASP A 102 -36.31 -2.90 -5.20
N SER A 103 -36.87 -3.32 -4.06
CA SER A 103 -36.13 -3.97 -2.97
C SER A 103 -35.71 -5.43 -3.24
N CYS A 104 -36.23 -6.08 -4.29
CA CYS A 104 -35.91 -7.47 -4.65
C CYS A 104 -35.10 -7.61 -5.94
N CYS A 105 -34.87 -6.51 -6.68
CA CYS A 105 -34.11 -6.48 -7.91
C CYS A 105 -32.81 -5.70 -7.72
N TRP A 106 -31.69 -6.35 -7.97
CA TRP A 106 -30.36 -5.75 -7.87
C TRP A 106 -29.50 -6.08 -9.09
N VAL A 107 -28.49 -5.25 -9.32
CA VAL A 107 -27.38 -5.54 -10.22
C VAL A 107 -26.13 -5.76 -9.41
N CYS A 108 -25.35 -6.76 -9.80
CA CYS A 108 -24.07 -7.07 -9.20
C CYS A 108 -23.00 -6.18 -9.82
N THR A 109 -22.42 -5.29 -9.01
CA THR A 109 -21.37 -4.38 -9.45
C THR A 109 -20.05 -4.76 -8.79
N PRO A 110 -18.96 -4.96 -9.55
CA PRO A 110 -17.67 -5.27 -8.96
C PRO A 110 -17.09 -4.07 -8.22
N CYS A 111 -16.45 -4.32 -7.07
CA CYS A 111 -15.71 -3.27 -6.36
C CYS A 111 -14.50 -2.77 -7.16
N ASN A 112 -13.91 -1.65 -6.72
CA ASN A 112 -12.64 -1.17 -7.27
C ASN A 112 -11.50 -2.16 -6.94
N GLU A 113 -10.42 -2.13 -7.69
CA GLU A 113 -9.28 -3.05 -7.53
C GLU A 113 -8.58 -2.93 -6.17
N THR A 114 -8.77 -1.79 -5.49
CA THR A 114 -8.16 -1.47 -4.19
C THR A 114 -9.12 -1.66 -3.01
N SER A 115 -10.37 -2.08 -3.26
CA SER A 115 -11.39 -2.24 -2.24
C SER A 115 -11.86 -3.68 -2.05
N ILE A 116 -12.33 -3.93 -0.84
CA ILE A 116 -12.96 -5.18 -0.41
C ILE A 116 -14.46 -4.98 -0.21
N VAL A 117 -15.21 -6.07 -0.30
CA VAL A 117 -16.62 -6.09 0.07
C VAL A 117 -16.73 -6.23 1.59
N THR A 118 -17.35 -5.26 2.24
CA THR A 118 -17.64 -5.27 3.67
C THR A 118 -19.13 -5.07 3.94
N GLY A 119 -19.61 -5.58 5.08
CA GLY A 119 -21.01 -5.50 5.48
C GLY A 119 -21.67 -6.87 5.64
N SER A 120 -22.97 -6.85 5.94
CA SER A 120 -23.82 -8.04 6.01
C SER A 120 -24.59 -8.19 4.70
N ALA A 121 -25.10 -9.40 4.39
CA ALA A 121 -25.79 -9.72 3.12
C ALA A 121 -26.95 -8.78 2.69
N LYS A 122 -27.44 -7.91 3.60
CA LYS A 122 -28.47 -6.90 3.30
C LYS A 122 -27.92 -5.51 2.97
N GLN A 123 -26.65 -5.23 3.31
CA GLN A 123 -26.01 -3.93 3.13
C GLN A 123 -24.50 -4.10 2.93
N GLU A 124 -24.16 -4.65 1.78
CA GLU A 124 -22.77 -4.76 1.32
C GLU A 124 -22.29 -3.42 0.75
N ARG A 125 -21.04 -3.07 1.00
CA ARG A 125 -20.38 -1.86 0.50
C ARG A 125 -18.95 -2.17 0.10
N CYS A 126 -18.41 -1.38 -0.81
CA CYS A 126 -17.01 -1.45 -1.18
C CYS A 126 -16.20 -0.49 -0.30
N GLU A 127 -15.28 -1.03 0.51
CA GLU A 127 -14.39 -0.24 1.34
C GLU A 127 -12.93 -0.42 0.90
N PRO A 128 -12.16 0.67 0.70
CA PRO A 128 -10.75 0.57 0.33
C PRO A 128 -9.91 -0.02 1.46
N CYS A 129 -8.90 -0.82 1.11
CA CYS A 129 -7.92 -1.28 2.08
C CYS A 129 -7.08 -0.11 2.64
N SER A 130 -6.62 -0.25 3.88
CA SER A 130 -5.70 0.71 4.49
C SER A 130 -4.33 0.74 3.80
N LEU A 131 -3.59 1.84 3.98
CA LEU A 131 -2.25 2.00 3.42
C LEU A 131 -1.33 0.83 3.83
N GLY A 132 -0.66 0.21 2.85
CA GLY A 132 0.20 -0.95 3.06
C GLY A 132 -0.51 -2.30 3.01
N TYR A 133 -1.82 -2.31 2.77
CA TYR A 133 -2.63 -3.52 2.59
C TYR A 133 -3.24 -3.56 1.20
N TRP A 134 -3.42 -4.78 0.66
CA TRP A 134 -4.01 -5.01 -0.65
C TRP A 134 -5.15 -6.03 -0.54
N PRO A 135 -6.22 -5.90 -1.34
CA PRO A 135 -7.31 -6.87 -1.32
C PRO A 135 -6.86 -8.24 -1.84
N THR A 136 -7.35 -9.28 -1.19
CA THR A 136 -7.26 -10.68 -1.66
C THR A 136 -7.93 -10.85 -3.04
N GLN A 137 -7.61 -11.92 -3.77
CA GLN A 137 -8.24 -12.21 -5.07
C GLN A 137 -9.77 -12.30 -4.97
N ASN A 138 -10.26 -12.78 -3.83
CA ASN A 138 -11.69 -12.87 -3.52
C ASN A 138 -12.27 -11.56 -2.95
N ARG A 139 -11.45 -10.51 -2.76
CA ARG A 139 -11.85 -9.18 -2.28
C ARG A 139 -12.67 -9.20 -0.99
N THR A 140 -12.44 -10.19 -0.12
CA THR A 140 -13.09 -10.32 1.18
C THR A 140 -12.23 -9.80 2.32
N LEU A 141 -10.91 -9.91 2.16
CA LEU A 141 -9.93 -9.54 3.18
C LEU A 141 -8.81 -8.71 2.56
N CYS A 142 -8.28 -7.79 3.36
CA CYS A 142 -7.04 -7.07 3.06
C CYS A 142 -5.86 -7.82 3.67
N TYR A 143 -4.81 -8.09 2.90
CA TYR A 143 -3.57 -8.68 3.40
C TYR A 143 -2.44 -7.65 3.36
N LYS A 144 -1.49 -7.75 4.31
CA LYS A 144 -0.34 -6.84 4.35
C LYS A 144 0.56 -7.14 3.15
N VAL A 145 0.82 -6.12 2.33
CA VAL A 145 1.73 -6.24 1.19
C VAL A 145 3.15 -6.37 1.70
N LYS A 146 3.94 -7.24 1.06
CA LYS A 146 5.35 -7.40 1.40
C LYS A 146 6.09 -6.11 1.05
N GLU A 147 6.76 -5.54 2.04
CA GLU A 147 7.56 -4.32 1.89
C GLU A 147 8.76 -4.63 0.98
N THR A 148 8.70 -4.19 -0.27
CA THR A 148 9.84 -4.26 -1.20
C THR A 148 10.70 -3.02 -0.96
N SER A 149 11.66 -3.11 -0.03
CA SER A 149 12.83 -2.24 -0.10
C SER A 149 13.56 -2.52 -1.41
N VAL A 150 14.28 -1.53 -1.97
CA VAL A 150 15.18 -1.73 -3.12
C VAL A 150 15.94 -3.03 -2.90
N GLU A 151 15.69 -4.03 -3.73
CA GLU A 151 16.42 -5.29 -3.60
C GLU A 151 17.90 -4.94 -3.76
N LEU A 152 18.71 -5.25 -2.74
CA LEU A 152 20.16 -5.03 -2.78
C LEU A 152 20.82 -5.71 -4.00
N LEU A 153 20.13 -6.69 -4.61
CA LEU A 153 20.52 -7.40 -5.83
C LEU A 153 20.06 -6.72 -7.14
N SER A 154 19.30 -5.62 -7.07
CA SER A 154 18.99 -4.85 -8.27
C SER A 154 20.25 -4.18 -8.82
N VAL A 155 20.42 -4.22 -10.14
CA VAL A 155 21.59 -3.63 -10.85
C VAL A 155 21.78 -2.15 -10.48
N ILE A 156 20.67 -1.44 -10.24
CA ILE A 156 20.64 -0.02 -9.86
C ILE A 156 21.30 0.23 -8.50
N ALA A 157 21.19 -0.70 -7.55
CA ALA A 157 21.84 -0.60 -6.24
C ALA A 157 23.29 -1.10 -6.26
N LEU A 158 23.59 -2.13 -7.06
CA LEU A 158 24.91 -2.76 -7.08
C LEU A 158 26.03 -1.82 -7.58
N VAL A 159 25.73 -1.01 -8.60
CA VAL A 159 26.70 -0.06 -9.19
C VAL A 159 27.20 0.97 -8.16
N PRO A 160 26.34 1.76 -7.49
CA PRO A 160 26.80 2.74 -6.51
C PRO A 160 27.45 2.10 -5.27
N ILE A 161 27.00 0.91 -4.84
CA ILE A 161 27.67 0.17 -3.76
C ILE A 161 29.11 -0.19 -4.16
N SER A 162 29.29 -0.78 -5.33
CA SER A 162 30.60 -1.23 -5.82
C SER A 162 31.57 -0.06 -5.97
N LEU A 163 31.10 1.04 -6.58
CA LEU A 163 31.89 2.28 -6.71
C LEU A 163 32.26 2.87 -5.34
N SER A 164 31.34 2.82 -4.37
CA SER A 164 31.61 3.34 -3.03
C SER A 164 32.60 2.48 -2.26
N ILE A 165 32.59 1.16 -2.42
CA ILE A 165 33.59 0.26 -1.82
C ILE A 165 34.98 0.54 -2.41
N ILE A 166 35.09 0.59 -3.75
CA ILE A 166 36.35 0.86 -4.44
C ILE A 166 36.87 2.26 -4.05
N GLY A 167 35.99 3.27 -4.06
CA GLY A 167 36.31 4.63 -3.67
C GLY A 167 36.80 4.74 -2.22
N ASN A 168 36.17 4.02 -1.29
CA ASN A 168 36.62 3.95 0.10
C ASN A 168 38.01 3.31 0.25
N ILE A 169 38.25 2.18 -0.41
CA ILE A 169 39.56 1.48 -0.37
C ILE A 169 40.65 2.41 -0.92
N LEU A 170 40.41 3.06 -2.07
CA LEU A 170 41.35 3.99 -2.67
C LEU A 170 41.61 5.21 -1.79
N THR A 171 40.56 5.78 -1.20
CA THR A 171 40.67 6.95 -0.32
C THR A 171 41.48 6.60 0.94
N LEU A 172 41.21 5.45 1.57
CA LEU A 172 41.97 4.97 2.72
C LEU A 172 43.44 4.73 2.37
N TYR A 173 43.71 4.14 1.21
CA TYR A 173 45.08 3.98 0.71
C TYR A 173 45.80 5.34 0.58
N VAL A 174 45.15 6.34 -0.02
CA VAL A 174 45.69 7.70 -0.14
C VAL A 174 45.91 8.34 1.24
N VAL A 175 44.98 8.18 2.19
CA VAL A 175 45.13 8.67 3.58
C VAL A 175 46.36 8.05 4.25
N ILE A 176 46.55 6.73 4.14
CA ILE A 176 47.70 6.02 4.70
C ILE A 176 49.01 6.53 4.08
N LEU A 177 49.04 6.69 2.75
CA LEU A 177 50.21 7.23 2.05
C LEU A 177 50.53 8.67 2.50
N PHE A 178 49.53 9.54 2.60
CA PHE A 178 49.70 10.91 3.08
C PHE A 178 50.21 10.94 4.53
N TYR A 179 49.70 10.05 5.38
CA TYR A 179 50.16 9.92 6.76
C TYR A 179 51.61 9.46 6.85
N GLN A 180 51.99 8.41 6.12
CA GLN A 180 53.37 7.90 6.11
C GLN A 180 54.35 8.92 5.50
N LYS A 181 53.96 9.60 4.42
CA LYS A 181 54.80 10.58 3.71
C LYS A 181 54.63 12.01 4.23
N ARG A 182 54.02 12.20 5.41
CA ARG A 182 53.77 13.53 6.01
C ARG A 182 55.01 14.40 6.20
N GLN A 183 56.19 13.79 6.26
CA GLN A 183 57.45 14.52 6.44
C GLN A 183 58.06 15.04 5.14
N THR A 184 57.58 14.57 3.97
CA THR A 184 58.07 15.01 2.67
C THR A 184 57.75 16.48 2.42
N PRO A 185 58.65 17.23 1.75
CA PRO A 185 58.47 18.67 1.53
C PRO A 185 57.20 18.98 0.72
N ILE A 186 56.81 18.08 -0.20
CA ILE A 186 55.60 18.18 -1.02
C ILE A 186 54.34 18.17 -0.15
N VAL A 187 54.22 17.21 0.77
CA VAL A 187 53.03 17.09 1.65
C VAL A 187 52.98 18.25 2.65
N LYS A 188 54.13 18.63 3.23
CA LYS A 188 54.21 19.76 4.16
C LYS A 188 53.78 21.08 3.53
N ALA A 189 54.18 21.36 2.28
CA ALA A 189 53.82 22.60 1.59
C ALA A 189 52.30 22.72 1.34
N SER A 190 51.66 21.59 1.02
CA SER A 190 50.25 21.50 0.63
C SER A 190 49.25 21.79 1.77
N GLY A 191 49.69 21.78 3.04
CA GLY A 191 48.82 21.95 4.20
C GLY A 191 48.20 20.62 4.64
N THR A 192 48.99 19.82 5.35
CA THR A 192 48.68 18.45 5.77
C THR A 192 47.31 18.32 6.44
N GLU A 193 46.99 19.20 7.39
CA GLU A 193 45.72 19.15 8.15
C GLU A 193 44.48 19.33 7.26
N LEU A 194 44.50 20.33 6.37
CA LEU A 194 43.38 20.60 5.44
C LEU A 194 43.19 19.45 4.44
N CYS A 195 44.28 18.82 4.00
CA CYS A 195 44.20 17.66 3.11
C CYS A 195 43.53 16.47 3.81
N PHE A 196 43.82 16.24 5.10
CA PHE A 196 43.13 15.19 5.87
C PHE A 196 41.64 15.50 6.07
N ILE A 197 41.26 16.75 6.33
CA ILE A 197 39.84 17.15 6.42
C ILE A 197 39.12 16.89 5.08
N MET A 198 39.73 17.29 3.96
CA MET A 198 39.19 17.06 2.62
C MET A 198 39.04 15.56 2.30
N LEU A 199 40.06 14.76 2.58
CA LEU A 199 40.02 13.29 2.40
C LEU A 199 38.97 12.64 3.31
N GLY A 200 38.78 13.16 4.53
CA GLY A 200 37.71 12.73 5.43
C GLY A 200 36.32 13.02 4.86
N GLY A 201 36.13 14.18 4.22
CA GLY A 201 34.89 14.50 3.51
C GLY A 201 34.61 13.55 2.35
N ILE A 202 35.63 13.25 1.53
CA ILE A 202 35.53 12.28 0.43
C ILE A 202 35.18 10.88 0.96
N HIS A 203 35.84 10.44 2.02
CA HIS A 203 35.55 9.16 2.66
C HIS A 203 34.09 9.11 3.17
N LEU A 204 33.63 10.18 3.83
CA LEU A 204 32.27 10.28 4.30
C LEU A 204 31.26 10.27 3.15
N CYS A 205 31.53 10.95 2.02
CA CYS A 205 30.69 10.89 0.81
C CYS A 205 30.49 9.44 0.33
N TYR A 206 31.56 8.65 0.23
CA TYR A 206 31.42 7.24 -0.16
C TYR A 206 30.69 6.41 0.89
N LEU A 207 30.88 6.69 2.18
CA LEU A 207 30.13 6.02 3.25
C LEU A 207 28.63 6.36 3.21
N MET A 208 28.26 7.58 2.79
CA MET A 208 26.86 8.00 2.68
C MET A 208 26.06 7.22 1.64
N THR A 209 26.69 6.55 0.69
CA THR A 209 25.99 5.68 -0.27
C THR A 209 25.28 4.51 0.42
N PHE A 210 25.86 3.94 1.48
CA PHE A 210 25.25 2.80 2.18
C PHE A 210 23.92 3.15 2.87
N PRO A 211 23.82 4.18 3.74
CA PRO A 211 22.56 4.52 4.37
C PRO A 211 21.50 4.98 3.37
N ILE A 212 21.89 5.51 2.21
CA ILE A 212 20.95 5.87 1.11
C ILE A 212 20.28 4.62 0.52
N ILE A 213 21.03 3.52 0.36
CA ILE A 213 20.54 2.29 -0.29
C ILE A 213 19.89 1.33 0.71
N MET A 214 20.35 1.34 1.96
CA MET A 214 19.78 0.52 3.04
C MET A 214 18.31 0.82 3.25
N ARG A 215 17.57 -0.17 3.78
CA ARG A 215 16.15 -0.02 4.11
C ARG A 215 15.94 1.24 4.98
N PRO A 216 15.01 2.13 4.59
CA PRO A 216 14.80 3.39 5.31
C PRO A 216 14.28 3.09 6.72
N HIS A 217 14.97 3.64 7.69
CA HIS A 217 14.64 3.66 9.11
C HIS A 217 14.86 5.09 9.61
N ILE A 218 14.25 5.47 10.73
CA ILE A 218 14.38 6.83 11.29
C ILE A 218 15.87 7.22 11.42
N VAL A 219 16.69 6.29 11.89
CA VAL A 219 18.16 6.48 12.03
C VAL A 219 18.84 6.69 10.68
N THR A 220 18.51 5.89 9.65
CA THR A 220 19.14 6.06 8.33
C THR A 220 18.69 7.37 7.67
N CYS A 221 17.44 7.80 7.87
CA CYS A 221 16.94 9.08 7.40
C CYS A 221 17.68 10.27 8.06
N ILE A 222 17.95 10.20 9.37
CA ILE A 222 18.75 11.22 10.07
C ILE A 222 20.17 11.27 9.48
N ILE A 223 20.80 10.10 9.34
CA ILE A 223 22.16 9.99 8.80
C ILE A 223 22.21 10.55 7.37
N GLN A 224 21.28 10.18 6.50
CA GLN A 224 21.18 10.69 5.13
C GLN A 224 21.09 12.23 5.08
N ARG A 225 20.24 12.81 5.93
CA ARG A 225 19.98 14.26 5.95
C ARG A 225 21.17 15.07 6.46
N LEU A 226 21.88 14.57 7.47
CA LEU A 226 23.05 15.25 8.02
C LEU A 226 24.31 14.97 7.20
N GLY A 227 24.55 13.72 6.84
CA GLY A 227 25.83 13.25 6.35
C GLY A 227 26.19 13.78 4.96
N ILE A 228 25.23 13.89 4.04
CA ILE A 228 25.50 14.41 2.68
C ILE A 228 25.96 15.87 2.75
N GLY A 229 25.21 16.72 3.46
CA GLY A 229 25.54 18.14 3.60
C GLY A 229 26.85 18.35 4.37
N LEU A 230 27.13 17.55 5.39
CA LEU A 230 28.39 17.61 6.14
C LEU A 230 29.59 17.18 5.29
N ALA A 231 29.46 16.10 4.51
CA ALA A 231 30.55 15.60 3.69
C ALA A 231 30.98 16.62 2.62
N PHE A 232 30.02 17.23 1.91
CA PHE A 232 30.30 18.31 0.97
C PHE A 232 30.90 19.54 1.67
N SER A 233 30.40 19.89 2.86
CA SER A 233 30.91 21.05 3.59
C SER A 233 32.36 20.85 4.02
N MET A 234 32.74 19.64 4.46
CA MET A 234 34.14 19.31 4.76
C MET A 234 35.04 19.48 3.53
N MET A 235 34.60 19.01 2.37
CA MET A 235 35.35 19.14 1.11
C MET A 235 35.50 20.60 0.69
N TYR A 236 34.40 21.34 0.57
CA TYR A 236 34.40 22.71 0.07
C TYR A 236 35.02 23.69 1.06
N ALA A 237 34.79 23.55 2.37
CA ALA A 237 35.44 24.40 3.37
C ALA A 237 36.96 24.21 3.37
N ALA A 238 37.46 22.97 3.23
CA ALA A 238 38.89 22.71 3.14
C ALA A 238 39.49 23.27 1.84
N LEU A 239 38.81 23.09 0.71
CA LEU A 239 39.20 23.63 -0.58
C LEU A 239 39.26 25.16 -0.56
N LEU A 240 38.18 25.81 -0.11
CA LEU A 240 38.05 27.26 0.03
C LEU A 240 39.13 27.84 0.96
N THR A 241 39.40 27.18 2.09
CA THR A 241 40.46 27.61 3.02
C THR A 241 41.83 27.53 2.35
N LYS A 242 42.07 26.46 1.57
CA LYS A 242 43.33 26.25 0.84
C LYS A 242 43.52 27.25 -0.30
N THR A 243 42.48 27.52 -1.10
CA THR A 243 42.53 28.50 -2.19
C THR A 243 42.68 29.92 -1.67
N ASN A 244 41.94 30.31 -0.61
CA ASN A 244 42.08 31.62 0.02
C ASN A 244 43.48 31.84 0.62
N ARG A 245 44.08 30.80 1.22
CA ARG A 245 45.48 30.88 1.67
C ARG A 245 46.41 31.22 0.50
N ILE A 246 46.27 30.53 -0.64
CA ILE A 246 47.10 30.74 -1.83
C ILE A 246 46.89 32.15 -2.40
N ALA A 247 45.64 32.62 -2.50
CA ALA A 247 45.31 33.96 -2.96
C ALA A 247 45.98 35.05 -2.10
N ARG A 248 45.92 34.91 -0.77
CA ARG A 248 46.58 35.86 0.17
C ARG A 248 48.10 35.85 0.04
N ILE A 249 48.71 34.69 -0.24
CA ILE A 249 50.14 34.60 -0.50
C ILE A 249 50.49 35.42 -1.76
N PHE A 250 49.81 35.20 -2.87
CA PHE A 250 50.07 35.96 -4.12
C PHE A 250 49.81 37.46 -3.97
N GLU A 251 48.75 37.85 -3.27
CA GLU A 251 48.43 39.26 -3.04
C GLU A 251 49.49 39.96 -2.21
N SER A 252 50.04 39.29 -1.19
CA SER A 252 51.12 39.83 -0.38
C SER A 252 52.42 40.01 -1.16
N THR A 253 52.74 39.08 -2.06
CA THR A 253 53.89 39.20 -2.98
C THR A 253 53.70 40.41 -3.91
N LYS A 254 52.47 40.63 -4.41
CA LYS A 254 52.16 41.75 -5.31
C LYS A 254 52.20 43.12 -4.62
N LYS A 255 51.73 43.22 -3.37
CA LYS A 255 51.67 44.49 -2.63
C LYS A 255 53.01 44.91 -2.01
N GLN A 256 54.08 44.09 -2.12
CA GLN A 256 55.38 44.33 -1.48
C GLN A 256 55.24 44.71 0.02
N SER A 257 54.14 44.27 0.66
CA SER A 257 53.73 44.78 1.96
C SER A 257 54.47 44.02 3.05
N ARG A 258 55.17 44.76 3.93
CA ARG A 258 55.82 44.21 5.14
C ARG A 258 54.82 43.85 6.27
N LEU A 259 53.52 43.93 6.01
CA LEU A 259 52.51 43.62 7.01
C LEU A 259 52.49 42.11 7.29
N ARG A 260 52.59 41.74 8.58
CA ARG A 260 52.55 40.36 9.06
C ARG A 260 51.29 39.68 8.53
N GLN A 261 51.47 38.66 7.70
CA GLN A 261 50.35 37.95 7.10
C GLN A 261 49.51 37.26 8.20
N GLN A 262 48.28 37.72 8.38
CA GLN A 262 47.35 37.17 9.38
C GLN A 262 46.69 35.89 8.82
N TYR A 263 46.44 34.90 9.68
CA TYR A 263 45.72 33.65 9.36
C TYR A 263 46.42 32.67 8.38
N ILE A 264 47.75 32.73 8.25
CA ILE A 264 48.53 31.75 7.46
C ILE A 264 48.97 30.54 8.29
N SER A 265 48.87 30.61 9.61
CA SER A 265 49.25 29.49 10.48
C SER A 265 48.35 28.26 10.26
N PRO A 266 48.90 27.03 10.25
CA PRO A 266 48.12 25.80 10.13
C PRO A 266 46.98 25.70 11.15
N ARG A 267 47.22 26.12 12.40
CA ARG A 267 46.19 26.13 13.46
C ARG A 267 45.03 27.07 13.14
N SER A 268 45.33 28.27 12.62
CA SER A 268 44.28 29.22 12.22
C SER A 268 43.48 28.72 11.01
N GLN A 269 44.11 27.97 10.09
CA GLN A 269 43.42 27.41 8.93
C GLN A 269 42.46 26.29 9.32
N VAL A 270 42.89 25.39 10.21
CA VAL A 270 42.02 24.35 10.76
C VAL A 270 40.86 25.00 11.52
N ALA A 271 41.12 26.01 12.34
CA ALA A 271 40.05 26.72 13.06
C ALA A 271 39.02 27.37 12.12
N ILE A 272 39.46 28.03 11.05
CA ILE A 272 38.57 28.62 10.03
C ILE A 272 37.75 27.53 9.35
N CYS A 273 38.40 26.45 8.90
CA CYS A 273 37.74 25.34 8.23
C CYS A 273 36.71 24.65 9.15
N SER A 274 37.07 24.36 10.39
CA SER A 274 36.17 23.81 11.40
C SER A 274 35.00 24.74 11.69
N CYS A 275 35.20 26.06 11.73
CA CYS A 275 34.11 27.03 11.90
C CYS A 275 33.10 26.94 10.75
N LEU A 276 33.56 26.90 9.50
CA LEU A 276 32.69 26.75 8.32
C LEU A 276 31.88 25.42 8.36
N ILE A 277 32.52 24.32 8.75
CA ILE A 277 31.85 23.03 8.91
C ILE A 277 30.82 23.07 10.05
N MET A 278 31.14 23.73 11.17
CA MET A 278 30.21 23.88 12.29
C MET A 278 28.97 24.71 11.93
N VAL A 279 29.11 25.72 11.07
CA VAL A 279 27.96 26.47 10.53
C VAL A 279 27.03 25.52 9.76
N GLN A 280 27.55 24.68 8.88
CA GLN A 280 26.72 23.67 8.18
C GLN A 280 26.05 22.70 9.16
N LEU A 281 26.78 22.21 10.16
CA LEU A 281 26.25 21.28 11.15
C LEU A 281 25.10 21.93 11.93
N PHE A 282 25.28 23.18 12.39
CA PHE A 282 24.27 23.93 13.10
C PHE A 282 23.01 24.15 12.26
N LEU A 283 23.16 24.60 11.01
CA LEU A 283 22.04 24.78 10.09
C LEU A 283 21.29 23.46 9.83
N SER A 284 22.03 22.37 9.67
CA SER A 284 21.44 21.04 9.44
C SER A 284 20.69 20.52 10.67
N LEU A 285 21.20 20.77 11.88
CA LEU A 285 20.55 20.40 13.13
C LEU A 285 19.30 21.23 13.42
N LEU A 286 19.36 22.55 13.19
CA LEU A 286 18.18 23.42 13.28
C LEU A 286 17.06 22.95 12.34
N TRP A 287 17.43 22.58 11.12
CA TRP A 287 16.48 22.09 10.13
C TRP A 287 15.92 20.71 10.47
N LEU A 288 16.73 19.85 11.09
CA LEU A 288 16.28 18.55 11.63
C LEU A 288 15.34 18.71 12.83
N ALA A 289 15.53 19.74 13.65
CA ALA A 289 14.66 20.06 14.77
C ALA A 289 13.32 20.67 14.32
N TYR A 290 13.32 21.48 13.25
CA TYR A 290 12.11 22.05 12.67
C TYR A 290 11.23 20.97 12.00
N GLU A 291 11.85 20.02 11.31
CA GLU A 291 11.15 18.96 10.59
C GLU A 291 11.68 17.60 11.02
N HIS A 292 10.93 16.91 11.89
CA HIS A 292 11.32 15.60 12.37
C HIS A 292 11.33 14.55 11.25
N PRO A 293 12.37 13.70 11.16
CA PRO A 293 12.44 12.65 10.15
C PRO A 293 11.47 11.53 10.51
N TYR A 294 10.59 11.20 9.57
CA TYR A 294 9.74 10.02 9.63
C TYR A 294 9.82 9.26 8.30
N VAL A 295 9.38 8.00 8.33
CA VAL A 295 9.39 7.11 7.16
C VAL A 295 8.00 7.13 6.53
N ASP A 296 7.95 7.57 5.28
CA ASP A 296 6.74 7.57 4.46
C ASP A 296 6.55 6.21 3.79
N MET A 297 5.30 5.74 3.75
CA MET A 297 4.89 4.57 2.99
C MET A 297 4.09 5.02 1.77
N ILE A 298 4.62 4.76 0.57
CA ILE A 298 3.88 4.96 -0.67
C ILE A 298 3.44 3.59 -1.18
N ALA A 299 2.14 3.40 -1.32
CA ALA A 299 1.57 2.27 -2.03
C ALA A 299 1.51 2.61 -3.53
N TYR A 300 2.12 1.76 -4.35
CA TYR A 300 2.02 1.81 -5.82
C TYR A 300 1.55 0.45 -6.30
N GLU A 301 0.30 0.36 -6.74
CA GLU A 301 -0.35 -0.92 -7.08
C GLU A 301 -0.10 -1.98 -5.97
N ARG A 302 0.49 -3.12 -6.32
CA ARG A 302 0.79 -4.22 -5.40
C ARG A 302 2.16 -4.10 -4.70
N LEU A 303 2.78 -2.93 -4.73
CA LEU A 303 4.09 -2.67 -4.15
C LEU A 303 4.00 -1.56 -3.08
N VAL A 304 4.71 -1.76 -1.98
CA VAL A 304 4.87 -0.74 -0.93
C VAL A 304 6.32 -0.30 -0.91
N MET A 305 6.55 0.96 -1.29
CA MET A 305 7.86 1.59 -1.23
C MET A 305 7.95 2.44 0.03
N LEU A 306 8.96 2.17 0.84
CA LEU A 306 9.30 3.03 1.97
C LEU A 306 10.30 4.09 1.47
N LYS A 307 10.09 5.34 1.87
CA LYS A 307 11.03 6.44 1.63
C LYS A 307 11.20 7.27 2.89
N CYS A 308 12.33 7.93 3.04
CA CYS A 308 12.48 8.97 4.06
C CYS A 308 11.65 10.20 3.65
N HIS A 309 10.81 10.69 4.55
CA HIS A 309 10.06 11.92 4.28
C HIS A 309 11.05 13.08 4.12
N THR A 310 10.99 13.74 2.96
CA THR A 310 11.79 14.93 2.67
C THR A 310 10.94 15.93 1.90
N ASN A 311 10.87 17.15 2.42
CA ASN A 311 10.26 18.25 1.70
C ASN A 311 11.13 18.62 0.48
N LYS A 312 10.51 18.97 -0.65
CA LYS A 312 11.21 19.29 -1.91
C LYS A 312 12.26 20.40 -1.73
N TYR A 313 11.97 21.35 -0.85
CA TYR A 313 12.87 22.46 -0.53
C TYR A 313 13.94 22.12 0.50
N SER A 314 13.75 21.07 1.30
CA SER A 314 14.68 20.68 2.37
C SER A 314 16.06 20.34 1.81
N PHE A 315 16.13 19.64 0.68
CA PHE A 315 17.40 19.27 0.05
C PHE A 315 18.11 20.49 -0.55
N LEU A 316 17.36 21.36 -1.21
CA LEU A 316 17.88 22.62 -1.76
C LEU A 316 18.44 23.54 -0.67
N PHE A 317 17.71 23.68 0.43
CA PHE A 317 18.14 24.54 1.55
C PHE A 317 19.40 23.98 2.21
N SER A 318 19.48 22.65 2.42
CA SER A 318 20.65 21.99 3.00
C SER A 318 21.91 22.11 2.12
N LEU A 319 21.75 22.18 0.80
CA LEU A 319 22.85 22.35 -0.15
C LEU A 319 23.18 23.82 -0.47
N SER A 320 22.30 24.76 -0.15
CA SER A 320 22.51 26.19 -0.46
C SER A 320 23.81 26.74 0.12
N TYR A 321 24.13 26.40 1.38
CA TYR A 321 25.38 26.77 2.02
C TYR A 321 26.59 26.10 1.37
N ASN A 322 26.46 24.84 0.96
CA ASN A 322 27.51 24.13 0.23
C ASN A 322 27.79 24.76 -1.15
N ALA A 323 26.77 25.32 -1.81
CA ALA A 323 26.94 26.05 -3.06
C ALA A 323 27.56 27.45 -2.88
N LEU A 324 27.41 28.05 -1.68
CA LEU A 324 28.02 29.33 -1.33
C LEU A 324 29.53 29.18 -1.03
N LEU A 325 29.94 28.04 -0.46
CA LEU A 325 31.34 27.72 -0.12
C LEU A 325 32.22 27.52 -1.36
#